data_AF-A0A7R6Z6Z0-F1
#
_entry.id   AF-A0A7R6Z6Z0-F1
#
_cell.length_a   1.000
_cell.length_b   1.000
_cell.length_c   1.000
_cell.angle_alpha   90.00
_cell.angle_beta   90.00
_cell.angle_gamma   90.00
#
_symmetry.space_group_name_H-M   'P 1'
#
loop_
_entity.id
_entity.type
_entity.pdbx_description
1 polymer ?
#
loop_
_entity_poly.entity_id
_entity_poly.type
_entity_poly.pdbx_seq_one_letter_code
_entity_poly.pdbx_strand_id
1 'polypeptide(L)'
;MTTTVTAAAVSKNFGAYQDAAVRDPVIITKNGRPRTVLLAYEDFVRLSKRDRRVELTAELSADEIAAVEASEMEPGLDHLNDELFGSKPAGSKPSGAKGLTAKNAAG
;
A
#
# COMPACT_ATOMS: atom_id res chain seq x y z
N MET A 1 3.69 24.63 7.11
CA MET A 1 5.16 24.89 7.12
C MET A 1 5.72 24.31 8.41
N THR A 2 6.73 23.43 8.36
CA THR A 2 7.25 22.76 9.56
C THR A 2 8.04 23.71 10.45
N THR A 3 7.67 23.81 11.73
CA THR A 3 8.32 24.71 12.69
C THR A 3 9.40 23.97 13.47
N THR A 4 10.59 24.57 13.61
CA THR A 4 11.69 23.99 14.42
C THR A 4 11.87 24.78 15.71
N VAL A 5 11.87 24.07 16.85
CA VAL A 5 11.95 24.67 18.19
C VAL A 5 12.89 23.87 19.09
N THR A 6 13.32 24.49 20.20
CA THR A 6 14.12 23.81 21.21
C THR A 6 13.23 23.08 22.21
N ALA A 7 13.73 21.99 22.80
CA ALA A 7 13.03 21.30 23.88
C ALA A 7 12.65 22.24 25.04
N ALA A 8 13.51 23.20 25.37
CA ALA A 8 13.25 24.20 26.41
C ALA A 8 12.08 25.14 26.07
N ALA A 9 11.93 25.54 24.80
CA ALA A 9 10.80 26.35 24.35
C ALA A 9 9.48 25.56 24.43
N VAL A 10 9.52 24.28 24.05
CA VAL A 10 8.36 23.38 24.12
C VAL A 10 7.92 23.17 25.56
N SER A 11 8.84 22.93 26.50
CA SER A 11 8.50 22.79 27.92
C SER A 11 7.86 24.03 28.52
N LYS A 12 8.23 25.24 28.06
CA LYS A 12 7.67 26.50 28.56
C LYS A 12 6.26 26.77 28.06
N ASN A 13 5.98 26.47 26.79
CA ASN A 13 4.69 26.79 26.13
C ASN A 13 4.08 25.55 25.47
N PHE A 14 4.00 24.43 26.19
CA PHE A 14 3.63 23.14 25.61
C PHE A 14 2.27 23.18 24.87
N GLY A 15 1.24 23.79 25.47
CA GLY A 15 -0.09 23.89 24.87
C GLY A 15 -0.10 24.55 23.49
N ALA A 16 0.62 25.67 23.33
CA ALA A 16 0.70 26.36 22.04
C ALA A 16 1.37 25.50 20.95
N TYR A 17 2.37 24.71 21.31
CA TYR A 17 3.02 23.80 20.36
C TYR A 17 2.21 22.53 20.11
N GLN A 18 1.40 22.10 21.06
CA GLN A 18 0.41 21.05 20.84
C GLN A 18 -0.64 21.49 19.80
N ASP A 19 -1.22 22.68 19.97
CA ASP A 19 -2.18 23.25 19.02
C ASP A 19 -1.56 23.46 17.64
N ALA A 20 -0.31 23.93 17.58
CA ALA A 20 0.44 24.06 16.33
C ALA A 20 0.65 22.69 15.65
N ALA A 21 1.00 21.66 16.42
CA ALA A 21 1.24 20.30 15.93
C ALA A 21 -0.01 19.59 15.36
N VAL A 22 -1.22 20.10 15.68
CA VAL A 22 -2.47 19.65 15.03
C VAL A 22 -2.52 20.09 13.56
N ARG A 23 -1.89 21.22 13.21
CA ARG A 23 -1.91 21.78 11.85
C ARG A 23 -0.67 21.44 11.05
N ASP A 24 0.50 21.54 11.67
CA ASP A 24 1.80 21.37 11.03
C ASP A 24 2.78 20.68 12.01
N PRO A 25 3.56 19.68 11.58
CA PRO A 25 4.50 19.01 12.47
C PRO A 25 5.58 19.96 13.00
N VAL A 26 5.93 19.77 14.29
CA VAL A 26 6.89 20.59 15.02
C VAL A 26 8.15 19.78 15.31
N ILE A 27 9.29 20.21 14.77
CA ILE A 27 10.59 19.60 14.99
C ILE A 27 11.18 20.11 16.30
N ILE A 28 11.46 19.20 17.23
CA ILE A 28 12.06 19.51 18.53
C ILE A 28 13.55 19.17 18.49
N THR A 29 14.35 20.18 18.83
CA THR A 29 15.81 20.10 18.85
C THR A 29 16.36 20.03 20.26
N LYS A 30 17.50 19.34 20.40
CA LYS A 30 18.36 19.36 21.58
C LYS A 30 19.78 19.70 21.12
N ASN A 31 20.38 20.73 21.72
CA ASN A 31 21.72 21.22 21.35
C ASN A 31 21.85 21.53 19.85
N GLY A 32 20.83 22.16 19.27
CA GLY A 32 20.79 22.54 17.84
C GLY A 32 20.52 21.40 16.85
N ARG A 33 20.36 20.16 17.31
CA ARG A 33 20.09 19.00 16.45
C ARG A 33 18.65 18.52 16.61
N PRO A 34 17.91 18.26 15.51
CA PRO A 34 16.61 17.57 15.57
C PRO A 34 16.71 16.26 16.34
N ARG A 35 15.76 16.01 17.25
CA ARG A 35 15.75 14.80 18.09
C ARG A 35 14.42 14.07 18.03
N THR A 36 13.32 14.83 18.07
CA THR A 36 11.96 14.31 18.02
C THR A 36 11.07 15.25 17.21
N VAL A 37 9.92 14.76 16.77
CA VAL A 37 8.87 15.55 16.13
C VAL A 37 7.62 15.40 16.96
N LEU A 38 6.90 16.50 17.18
CA LEU A 38 5.54 16.50 17.71
C LEU A 38 4.57 16.64 16.53
N LEU A 39 3.57 15.78 16.50
CA LEU A 39 2.57 15.70 15.44
C LEU A 39 1.22 15.30 16.01
N ALA A 40 0.14 15.61 15.28
CA ALA A 40 -1.20 15.13 15.60
C ALA A 40 -1.24 13.60 15.69
N TYR A 41 -2.11 13.08 16.56
CA TYR A 41 -2.31 11.64 16.68
C TYR A 41 -2.77 10.99 15.38
N GLU A 42 -3.69 11.63 14.66
CA GLU A 42 -4.21 11.12 13.38
C GLU A 42 -3.10 11.01 12.32
N ASP A 43 -2.20 11.97 12.28
CA ASP A 43 -1.04 11.93 11.40
C ASP A 43 -0.06 10.82 11.78
N PHE A 44 0.16 10.61 13.08
CA PHE A 44 0.96 9.49 13.55
C PHE A 44 0.35 8.16 13.10
N VAL A 45 -0.94 7.94 13.32
CA VAL A 45 -1.64 6.72 12.88
C VAL A 45 -1.56 6.53 11.37
N ARG A 46 -1.79 7.59 10.59
CA ARG A 46 -1.71 7.55 9.13
C ARG A 46 -0.30 7.19 8.65
N LEU A 47 0.72 7.75 9.28
CA LEU A 47 2.12 7.48 8.94
C LEU A 47 2.52 6.07 9.35
N SER A 48 2.16 5.63 10.56
CA SER A 48 2.44 4.27 11.05
C SER A 48 1.80 3.20 10.17
N LYS A 49 0.60 3.43 9.63
CA LYS A 49 -0.06 2.51 8.68
C LYS A 49 0.65 2.42 7.33
N ARG A 50 1.37 3.47 6.93
CA ARG A 50 2.12 3.53 5.67
C ARG A 50 3.59 3.16 5.84
N ASP A 51 4.02 2.90 7.07
CA ASP A 51 5.35 2.40 7.32
C ASP A 51 5.46 1.01 6.69
N ARG A 52 6.28 0.89 5.65
CA ARG A 52 6.46 -0.37 4.95
C ARG A 52 7.26 -1.28 5.84
N ARG A 53 6.57 -2.18 6.52
CA ARG A 53 7.20 -3.22 7.34
C ARG A 53 7.64 -4.37 6.44
N VAL A 54 8.89 -4.80 6.61
CA VAL A 54 9.46 -5.97 5.94
C VAL A 54 9.57 -7.06 7.00
N GLU A 55 8.84 -8.15 6.80
CA GLU A 55 8.88 -9.32 7.68
C GLU A 55 9.36 -10.53 6.89
N LEU A 56 9.97 -11.50 7.58
CA LEU A 56 10.36 -12.74 6.93
C LEU A 56 9.11 -13.58 6.69
N THR A 57 9.02 -14.19 5.51
CA THR A 57 7.90 -15.11 5.20
C THR A 57 7.83 -16.28 6.17
N ALA A 58 8.97 -16.68 6.76
CA ALA A 58 9.04 -17.73 7.76
C ALA A 58 8.42 -17.35 9.13
N GLU A 59 8.14 -16.08 9.37
CA GLU A 59 7.59 -15.57 10.63
C GLU A 59 6.07 -15.34 10.56
N LEU A 60 5.45 -15.56 9.40
CA LEU A 60 4.00 -15.43 9.22
C LEU A 60 3.26 -16.40 10.14
N SER A 61 2.30 -15.88 10.89
CA SER A 61 1.37 -16.67 11.68
C SER A 61 0.41 -17.46 10.79
N ALA A 62 -0.22 -18.50 11.37
CA ALA A 62 -1.21 -19.30 10.65
C ALA A 62 -2.40 -18.45 10.17
N ASP A 63 -2.84 -17.47 10.98
CA ASP A 63 -3.95 -16.58 10.64
C ASP A 63 -3.60 -15.65 9.47
N GLU A 64 -2.35 -15.17 9.41
CA GLU A 64 -1.87 -14.34 8.30
C GLU A 64 -1.75 -15.14 7.00
N ILE A 65 -1.25 -16.38 7.06
CA ILE A 65 -1.19 -17.29 5.92
C ILE A 65 -2.61 -17.54 5.38
N ALA A 66 -3.55 -17.88 6.27
CA ALA A 66 -4.94 -18.12 5.90
C ALA A 66 -5.60 -16.87 5.27
N ALA A 67 -5.30 -15.67 5.78
CA ALA A 67 -5.81 -14.42 5.22
C ALA A 67 -5.28 -14.16 3.81
N VAL A 68 -4.00 -14.47 3.54
CA VAL A 68 -3.41 -14.36 2.20
C VAL A 68 -4.03 -15.37 1.24
N GLU A 69 -4.21 -16.62 1.67
CA GLU A 69 -4.84 -17.67 0.86
C GLU A 69 -6.30 -17.36 0.50
N ALA A 70 -7.04 -16.71 1.41
CA ALA A 70 -8.42 -16.28 1.19
C ALA A 70 -8.54 -14.95 0.42
N SER A 71 -7.43 -14.25 0.16
CA SER A 71 -7.44 -12.96 -0.53
C SER A 71 -7.74 -13.15 -2.01
N GLU A 72 -8.73 -12.41 -2.52
CA GLU A 72 -9.05 -12.35 -3.95
C GLU A 72 -8.64 -11.00 -4.53
N MET A 73 -8.31 -10.99 -5.82
CA MET A 73 -8.05 -9.75 -6.56
C MET A 73 -9.37 -8.99 -6.78
N GLU A 74 -9.30 -7.67 -6.81
CA GLU A 74 -10.46 -6.84 -7.21
C GLU A 74 -10.91 -7.22 -8.64
N PRO A 75 -12.22 -7.44 -8.90
CA PRO A 75 -12.71 -7.92 -10.21
C PRO A 75 -12.31 -7.03 -11.40
N GLY A 76 -12.10 -5.72 -11.19
CA GLY A 76 -11.60 -4.81 -12.22
C GLY A 76 -10.18 -5.12 -12.71
N LEU A 77 -9.45 -5.99 -12.00
CA LEU A 77 -8.08 -6.40 -12.30
C LEU A 77 -8.00 -7.77 -12.97
N ASP A 78 -9.12 -8.38 -13.36
CA ASP A 78 -9.15 -9.70 -14.03
C ASP A 78 -8.24 -9.79 -15.27
N HIS A 79 -8.04 -8.67 -15.97
CA HIS A 79 -7.15 -8.58 -17.13
C HIS A 79 -5.68 -8.93 -16.81
N LEU A 80 -5.26 -8.85 -15.55
CA LEU A 80 -3.90 -9.25 -15.13
C LEU A 80 -3.70 -10.77 -15.19
N ASN A 81 -4.78 -11.57 -15.20
CA ASN A 81 -4.68 -13.02 -15.39
C ASN A 81 -4.11 -13.38 -16.78
N ASP A 82 -4.30 -12.52 -17.78
CA ASP A 82 -3.71 -12.69 -19.11
C ASP A 82 -2.18 -12.63 -19.07
N GLU A 83 -1.59 -11.97 -18.06
CA GLU A 83 -0.13 -11.88 -17.89
C GLU A 83 0.48 -13.21 -17.39
N LEU A 84 -0.28 -14.03 -16.67
CA LEU A 84 0.20 -15.29 -16.08
C LEU A 84 0.62 -16.31 -17.15
N PHE A 85 0.02 -16.25 -18.34
CA PHE A 85 0.27 -17.19 -19.43
C PHE A 85 1.25 -16.68 -20.50
N GLY A 86 1.84 -15.49 -20.30
CA GLY A 86 2.89 -14.95 -21.16
C GLY A 86 2.38 -14.42 -22.50
N SER A 87 2.60 -13.12 -22.71
CA SER A 87 2.50 -12.34 -23.95
C SER A 87 2.13 -13.10 -25.25
N LYS A 88 0.93 -12.88 -25.78
CA LYS A 88 0.73 -13.05 -27.23
C LYS A 88 1.37 -11.83 -27.93
N PRO A 89 2.33 -11.98 -28.85
CA PRO A 89 2.84 -10.83 -29.58
C PRO A 89 1.70 -10.24 -30.41
N ALA A 90 1.57 -8.91 -30.34
CA ALA A 90 0.58 -8.14 -31.06
C ALA A 90 0.66 -8.46 -32.57
N GLY A 91 -0.34 -9.19 -33.08
CA GLY A 91 -0.49 -9.42 -34.52
C GLY A 91 -0.91 -10.83 -34.94
N SER A 92 -2.14 -11.25 -34.65
CA SER A 92 -2.84 -12.16 -35.57
C SER A 92 -4.33 -11.82 -35.62
N LYS A 93 -4.76 -11.31 -36.77
CA LYS A 93 -6.16 -11.04 -37.13
C LYS A 93 -7.00 -12.33 -37.10
N PRO A 94 -8.33 -12.24 -36.94
CA PRO A 94 -9.18 -13.41 -36.78
C PRO A 94 -9.35 -14.13 -38.12
N SER A 95 -8.99 -15.42 -38.16
CA SER A 95 -9.28 -16.29 -39.30
C SER A 95 -10.67 -16.91 -39.14
N GLY A 96 -11.64 -16.23 -39.75
CA GLY A 96 -12.76 -16.78 -40.51
C GLY A 96 -13.37 -18.12 -40.07
N ALA A 97 -14.64 -18.03 -39.66
CA ALA A 97 -15.60 -19.11 -39.70
C ALA A 97 -15.59 -19.87 -41.03
N LYS A 98 -15.65 -21.19 -40.97
CA LYS A 98 -16.37 -22.02 -41.96
C LYS A 98 -16.75 -23.35 -41.30
N GLY A 99 -18.04 -23.50 -41.05
CA GLY A 99 -18.62 -24.78 -40.66
C GLY A 99 -18.54 -25.79 -41.80
N LEU A 100 -18.59 -27.08 -41.43
CA LEU A 100 -19.06 -28.13 -42.33
C LEU A 100 -19.71 -29.26 -41.52
N THR A 101 -21.03 -29.18 -41.48
CA THR A 101 -22.06 -30.24 -41.51
C THR A 101 -21.64 -31.71 -41.38
N ALA A 102 -22.23 -32.35 -40.36
CA ALA A 102 -22.84 -33.69 -40.28
C ALA A 102 -22.50 -34.77 -41.32
N LYS A 103 -22.19 -35.99 -40.84
CA LYS A 103 -22.79 -37.26 -41.33
C LYS A 103 -22.87 -38.30 -40.20
N ASN A 104 -24.10 -38.74 -39.93
CA ASN A 104 -24.41 -39.94 -39.16
C ASN A 104 -24.20 -41.21 -40.00
N ALA A 105 -24.08 -42.33 -39.27
CA ALA A 105 -24.65 -43.67 -39.55
C ALA A 105 -23.70 -44.83 -39.94
N ALA A 106 -24.02 -45.95 -39.29
CA ALA A 106 -23.87 -47.36 -39.64
C ALA A 106 -22.59 -48.11 -39.19
N GLY A 107 -22.84 -49.15 -38.37
CA GLY A 107 -21.89 -50.17 -37.92
C GLY A 107 -22.36 -50.80 -36.63
#